data_AF-A0A3S5ARJ2-F1
#
_entry.id   AF-A0A3S5ARJ2-F1
#
_cell.length_a   1.000
_cell.length_b   1.000
_cell.length_c   1.000
_cell.angle_alpha   90.00
_cell.angle_beta   90.00
_cell.angle_gamma   90.00
#
_symmetry.space_group_name_H-M   'P 1'
#
loop_
_entity.id
_entity.type
_entity.pdbx_description
1 polymer ?
#
loop_
_entity_poly.entity_id
_entity_poly.type
_entity_poly.pdbx_seq_one_letter_code
_entity_poly.pdbx_strand_id
1 'polypeptide(L)' 'MGKIMDQGPVLIISFQSQEIHCWRDATGQVKEGDPERVLRVTHFWALCRDQEELNPWTAWRLLEIANSPTEQWL' A
#
# COMPACT_ATOMS: atom_id res chain seq x y z
N MET A 1 -8.73 -8.90 11.20
CA MET A 1 -9.01 -10.33 11.45
C MET A 1 -7.71 -11.09 11.20
N GLY A 2 -7.12 -11.71 12.24
CA GLY A 2 -5.83 -12.39 12.11
C GLY A 2 -6.00 -13.80 11.57
N LYS A 3 -5.18 -14.20 10.60
CA LYS A 3 -5.09 -15.58 10.10
C LYS A 3 -3.63 -16.01 10.21
N ILE A 4 -3.38 -17.18 10.78
CA ILE A 4 -2.04 -17.76 10.78
C ILE A 4 -1.87 -18.45 9.44
N MET A 5 -0.87 -18.01 8.67
CA MET A 5 -0.43 -18.66 7.44
C MET A 5 0.88 -19.39 7.73
N ASP A 6 1.34 -20.27 6.83
CA ASP A 6 2.58 -21.05 7.02
C ASP A 6 3.81 -20.17 7.31
N GLN A 7 3.75 -18.89 6.93
CA GLN A 7 4.80 -17.88 7.09
C GLN A 7 4.74 -17.12 8.43
N GLY A 8 3.71 -17.33 9.25
CA GLY A 8 3.51 -16.63 10.54
C GLY A 8 2.13 -15.97 10.69
N PRO A 9 1.91 -15.24 11.80
CA PRO A 9 0.66 -14.51 12.02
C PRO A 9 0.57 -13.30 11.08
N VAL A 10 -0.57 -13.17 10.40
CA VAL A 10 -0.84 -12.07 9.46
C VAL A 10 -1.82 -11.07 10.07
N LEU A 11 -1.46 -9.79 9.99
CA LEU A 11 -2.28 -8.63 10.33
C LEU A 11 -2.68 -7.91 9.04
N ILE A 12 -3.99 -7.74 8.83
CA ILE A 12 -4.51 -6.92 7.73
C ILE A 12 -4.89 -5.56 8.29
N ILE A 13 -4.31 -4.49 7.72
CA ILE A 13 -4.69 -3.11 8.02
C ILE A 13 -5.40 -2.50 6.81
N SER A 14 -6.32 -1.57 7.09
CA SER A 14 -6.91 -0.72 6.05
C SER A 14 -6.79 0.75 6.42
N PHE A 15 -6.52 1.58 5.43
CA PHE A 15 -6.44 3.03 5.59
C PHE A 15 -6.78 3.73 4.28
N GLN A 16 -6.99 5.05 4.34
CA GLN A 16 -7.24 5.89 3.16
C GLN A 16 -6.14 6.94 3.01
N SER A 17 -5.75 7.21 1.78
CA SER A 17 -4.80 8.27 1.40
C SER A 17 -5.35 9.11 0.25
N GLN A 18 -4.79 10.31 0.08
CA GLN A 18 -4.94 11.12 -1.12
C GLN A 18 -3.63 11.08 -1.90
N GLU A 19 -3.72 10.71 -3.18
CA GLU A 19 -2.55 10.48 -4.04
C GLU A 19 -2.76 11.10 -5.42
N ILE A 20 -1.65 11.51 -6.04
CA ILE A 20 -1.60 11.88 -7.47
C ILE A 20 -0.75 10.83 -8.16
N HIS A 21 -1.34 10.14 -9.14
CA HIS A 21 -0.66 9.11 -9.93
C HIS A 21 -0.23 9.73 -11.25
N CYS A 22 1.09 9.96 -11.42
CA CYS A 22 1.66 10.59 -12.60
C CYS A 22 3.08 10.05 -12.85
N TRP A 23 3.24 9.23 -13.89
CA TRP A 23 4.53 8.71 -14.31
C TRP A 23 5.09 9.55 -15.45
N ARG A 24 6.35 9.97 -15.31
CA ARG A 24 7.07 10.80 -16.29
C ARG A 24 8.25 10.04 -16.87
N ASP A 25 8.55 10.29 -18.14
CA ASP A 25 9.79 9.80 -18.75
C ASP A 25 11.01 10.65 -18.32
N ALA A 26 12.19 10.26 -18.81
CA ALA A 26 13.45 10.97 -18.52
C ALA A 26 13.48 12.43 -19.04
N THR A 27 12.59 12.80 -19.96
CA THR A 27 12.45 14.18 -20.46
C THR A 27 11.46 15.01 -19.65
N GLY A 28 10.77 14.38 -18.68
CA GLY A 28 9.75 15.01 -17.85
C GLY A 28 8.34 15.00 -18.46
N GLN A 29 8.14 14.37 -19.62
CA GLN A 29 6.81 14.24 -20.22
C GLN A 29 5.98 13.18 -19.49
N VAL A 30 4.70 13.48 -19.25
CA VAL A 30 3.77 12.54 -18.64
C VAL A 30 3.49 11.39 -19.63
N LYS A 31 3.76 10.17 -19.19
CA LYS A 31 3.50 8.94 -19.96
C LYS A 31 2.23 8.23 -19.51
N GLU A 32 1.91 8.33 -18.22
CA GLU A 32 0.75 7.67 -17.62
C GLU A 32 0.24 8.49 -16.44
N GLY A 33 -1.08 8.50 -16.25
CA GLY A 33 -1.74 9.24 -15.18
C GLY A 33 -1.97 10.72 -15.50
N ASP A 34 -2.24 11.50 -14.46
CA ASP A 34 -2.60 12.92 -14.56
C ASP A 34 -2.00 13.70 -13.38
N PRO A 35 -1.17 14.73 -13.61
CA PRO A 35 -0.50 15.49 -12.56
C PRO A 35 -1.44 16.37 -11.72
N GLU A 36 -2.67 16.63 -12.16
CA GLU A 36 -3.63 17.51 -11.45
C GLU A 36 -4.77 16.72 -10.79
N ARG A 37 -4.89 15.42 -11.10
CA ARG A 37 -5.98 14.58 -10.61
C ARG A 37 -5.65 13.99 -9.24
N VAL A 38 -6.48 14.34 -8.24
CA VAL A 38 -6.41 13.78 -6.89
C VAL A 38 -7.27 12.51 -6.81
N LEU A 39 -6.64 11.40 -6.42
CA LEU A 39 -7.29 10.12 -6.16
C LEU A 39 -7.43 9.92 -4.65
N ARG A 40 -8.59 9.42 -4.22
CA ARG A 40 -8.75 8.83 -2.88
C ARG A 40 -8.49 7.34 -3.01
N VAL A 41 -7.44 6.85 -2.35
CA VAL A 41 -7.05 5.44 -2.42
C VAL A 41 -7.38 4.76 -1.11
N THR A 42 -8.20 3.72 -1.16
CA THR A 42 -8.36 2.81 -0.01
C THR A 42 -7.34 1.68 -0.14
N HIS A 43 -6.47 1.56 0.87
CA HIS A 43 -5.41 0.59 0.95
C HIS A 43 -5.82 -0.57 1.86
N PHE A 44 -5.46 -1.79 1.46
CA PHE A 44 -5.51 -2.99 2.29
C PHE A 44 -4.15 -3.66 2.25
N TRP A 45 -3.45 -3.67 3.38
CA TRP A 45 -2.09 -4.21 3.47
C TRP A 45 -2.08 -5.44 4.37
N ALA A 46 -1.51 -6.54 3.88
CA ALA A 46 -1.26 -7.74 4.66
C ALA A 46 0.19 -7.72 5.17
N LEU A 47 0.35 -7.62 6.49
CA LEU A 47 1.63 -7.63 7.19
C LEU A 47 1.82 -8.98 7.88
N CYS A 48 2.93 -9.66 7.62
CA CYS A 48 3.31 -10.88 8.33
C CYS A 48 4.38 -10.58 9.38
N ARG A 49 4.22 -11.15 10.57
CA ARG A 49 5.24 -11.06 11.60
C ARG A 49 6.27 -12.19 11.43
N ASP A 50 7.51 -11.81 11.18
CA ASP A 50 8.69 -12.67 11.26
C ASP A 50 8.90 -13.12 12.71
N GLN A 51 8.78 -14.42 12.99
CA GLN A 51 8.89 -14.96 14.34
C GLN A 51 10.34 -15.07 14.83
N GLU A 52 11.32 -15.04 13.93
CA GLU A 52 12.74 -15.15 14.28
C GLU A 52 13.33 -13.79 14.67
N GLU A 53 12.70 -12.69 14.24
CA GLU A 53 13.12 -11.33 14.60
C GLU A 53 12.79 -11.00 16.07
N LEU A 54 13.85 -10.72 16.83
CA LEU A 54 13.80 -10.37 18.24
C LEU A 54 13.29 -8.95 18.45
N ASN A 55 13.62 -8.02 17.54
CA ASN A 55 13.18 -6.64 17.64
C ASN A 55 11.73 -6.49 17.12
N PRO A 56 10.75 -6.21 17.99
CA PRO A 56 9.34 -6.15 17.59
C PRO A 56 9.04 -5.04 16.57
N TRP A 57 9.87 -3.99 16.49
CA TRP A 57 9.67 -2.88 15.57
C TRP A 57 10.07 -3.21 14.12
N THR A 58 10.95 -4.19 13.92
CA THR A 58 11.42 -4.63 12.60
C THR A 58 10.85 -5.98 12.18
N ALA A 59 10.11 -6.65 13.07
CA ALA A 59 9.55 -7.98 12.83
C ALA A 59 8.41 -8.03 11.79
N TRP A 60 7.92 -6.89 11.30
CA TRP A 60 6.79 -6.85 10.36
C TRP A 60 7.25 -6.67 8.93
N ARG A 61 6.79 -7.56 8.04
CA ARG A 61 7.05 -7.50 6.60
C ARG A 61 5.74 -7.43 5.82
N LEU A 62 5.74 -6.66 4.75
CA LEU A 62 4.61 -6.55 3.84
C LEU A 62 4.57 -7.77 2.91
N LEU A 63 3.46 -8.50 2.92
CA LEU A 63 3.22 -9.64 2.02
C LEU A 63 2.49 -9.21 0.75
N GLU A 64 1.44 -8.41 0.91
CA GLU A 64 0.53 -8.06 -0.17
C GLU A 64 -0.08 -6.68 0.06
N ILE A 65 -0.30 -5.96 -1.04
CA ILE A 65 -1.04 -4.71 -1.08
C ILE A 65 -2.19 -4.87 -2.08
N ALA A 66 -3.39 -4.51 -1.66
CA ALA A 66 -4.50 -4.26 -2.56
C ALA A 66 -4.95 -2.80 -2.44
N ASN A 67 -5.03 -2.12 -3.59
CA ASN A 67 -5.39 -0.71 -3.69
C ASN A 67 -6.71 -0.57 -4.45
N SER A 68 -7.61 0.25 -3.93
CA SER A 68 -8.84 0.64 -4.59
C SER A 68 -8.86 2.17 -4.75
N PRO A 69 -8.39 2.70 -5.89
CA PRO A 69 -8.47 4.13 -6.18
C PRO A 69 -9.88 4.53 -6.60
N THR A 70 -10.34 5.68 -6.12
CA THR A 70 -11.59 6.32 -6.56
C THR A 70 -11.30 7.79 -6.81
N GLU A 71 -11.87 8.35 -7.87
CA GLU A 71 -11.76 9.80 -8.11
C GLU A 71 -12.36 10.58 -6.94
N GLN A 72 -11.61 11.58 -6.49
CA GLN A 72 -12.13 12.53 -5.52
C GLN A 72 -12.54 13.81 -6.24
N TRP A 73 -13.86 14.04 -6.30
CA TRP A 73 -14.41 15.34 -6.69
C TRP A 73 -14.21 16.32 -5.53
N LEU A 74 -13.43 17.38 -5.76
CA LEU A 74 -13.30 18.54 -4.86
C LEU A 74 -14.15 19.69 -5.40
#